data_AF-A0A538LMH0-F1
#
_entry.id   AF-A0A538LMH0-F1
#
_cell.length_a   1.000
_cell.length_b   1.000
_cell.length_c   1.000
_cell.angle_alpha   90.00
_cell.angle_beta   90.00
_cell.angle_gamma   90.00
#
_symmetry.space_group_name_H-M   'P 1'
#
loop_
_entity.id
_entity.type
_entity.pdbx_description
1 polymer ?
#
loop_
_entity_poly.entity_id
_entity_poly.type
_entity_poly.pdbx_seq_one_letter_code
_entity_poly.pdbx_strand_id
1 'polypeptide(L)'
;MIDLSDGLAIDLDRVAVASGVGVALTAVPVAEGATAEQALGGGEDYELAFSAPDPDAAVAAFKAAGLRLPVRVGSCTGDREERRLDGGRLEATGWEHDW
;
A
#
# COMPACT_ATOMS: atom_id res chain seq x y z
N MET A 1 9.57 -2.72 1.08
CA MET A 1 8.52 -3.68 1.47
C MET A 1 8.26 -3.48 2.94
N ILE A 2 7.01 -3.58 3.36
CA ILE A 2 6.55 -3.50 4.75
C ILE A 2 5.34 -4.42 4.91
N ASP A 3 5.10 -4.96 6.09
CA ASP A 3 3.83 -5.55 6.47
C ASP A 3 2.82 -4.47 6.87
N LEU A 4 1.53 -4.73 6.64
CA LEU A 4 0.44 -3.81 6.96
C LEU A 4 -0.12 -4.12 8.34
N SER A 5 0.36 -3.40 9.35
CA SER A 5 -0.07 -3.57 10.75
C SER A 5 -0.93 -2.40 11.22
N ASP A 6 -0.56 -1.17 10.85
CA ASP A 6 -1.20 0.04 11.40
C ASP A 6 -2.20 0.64 10.41
N GLY A 7 -2.14 0.23 9.15
CA GLY A 7 -3.07 0.60 8.08
C GLY A 7 -2.34 0.87 6.77
N LEU A 8 -2.98 0.55 5.65
CA LEU A 8 -2.39 0.71 4.31
C LEU A 8 -1.84 2.12 4.09
N ALA A 9 -2.56 3.16 4.52
CA ALA A 9 -2.18 4.53 4.24
C ALA A 9 -0.94 4.98 5.04
N ILE A 10 -0.91 4.74 6.36
CA ILE A 10 0.23 5.11 7.21
C ILE A 10 1.48 4.27 6.89
N ASP A 11 1.32 2.98 6.60
CA ASP A 11 2.45 2.09 6.31
C ASP A 11 3.08 2.39 4.94
N LEU A 12 2.26 2.74 3.94
CA LEU A 12 2.79 3.24 2.66
C LEU A 12 3.46 4.61 2.80
N ASP A 13 2.95 5.51 3.65
CA ASP A 13 3.63 6.79 3.91
C ASP A 13 5.02 6.57 4.53
N ARG A 14 5.14 5.67 5.52
CA ARG A 14 6.42 5.30 6.13
C ARG A 14 7.42 4.78 5.09
N VAL A 15 6.99 3.90 4.19
CA VAL A 15 7.83 3.40 3.10
C VAL A 15 8.23 4.52 2.13
N ALA A 16 7.29 5.41 1.78
CA ALA A 16 7.53 6.53 0.87
C ALA A 16 8.56 7.50 1.44
N VAL A 17 8.42 7.88 2.71
CA VAL A 17 9.36 8.73 3.45
C VAL A 17 10.74 8.08 3.52
N ALA A 18 10.81 6.82 3.95
CA ALA A 18 12.08 6.10 4.07
C ALA A 18 12.80 5.93 2.71
N SER A 19 12.04 5.82 1.62
CA SER A 19 12.57 5.62 0.27
C SER A 19 12.81 6.93 -0.49
N GLY A 20 12.33 8.07 0.01
CA GLY A 20 12.43 9.36 -0.67
C GLY A 20 11.67 9.42 -2.00
N VAL A 21 10.47 8.84 -2.06
CA VAL A 21 9.60 8.78 -3.24
C VAL A 21 8.17 9.23 -2.90
N GLY A 22 7.39 9.57 -3.92
CA GLY A 22 5.94 9.73 -3.81
C GLY A 22 5.19 8.43 -4.02
N VAL A 23 3.89 8.43 -3.70
CA VAL A 23 2.99 7.30 -3.92
C VAL A 23 1.68 7.79 -4.55
N ALA A 24 1.30 7.13 -5.64
CA ALA A 24 0.02 7.35 -6.31
C ALA A 24 -0.74 6.02 -6.45
N LEU A 25 -1.81 5.89 -5.68
CA LEU A 25 -2.73 4.76 -5.72
C LEU A 25 -3.89 5.06 -6.67
N THR A 26 -4.28 4.05 -7.45
CA THR A 26 -5.46 4.08 -8.32
C THR A 26 -6.64 3.32 -7.72
N ALA A 27 -6.39 2.48 -6.72
CA ALA A 27 -7.42 1.73 -6.01
C ALA A 27 -6.92 1.30 -4.62
N VAL A 28 -7.86 1.00 -3.73
CA VAL A 28 -7.62 0.36 -2.44
C VAL A 28 -8.26 -1.02 -2.50
N PRO A 29 -7.51 -2.13 -2.30
CA PRO A 29 -8.12 -3.44 -2.11
C PRO A 29 -8.94 -3.43 -0.83
N VAL A 30 -10.22 -3.78 -0.93
CA VAL A 30 -11.13 -3.84 0.23
C VAL A 30 -11.56 -5.29 0.41
N ALA A 31 -11.34 -5.82 1.62
CA ALA A 31 -11.80 -7.16 1.98
C ALA A 31 -13.33 -7.24 2.01
N GLU A 32 -13.88 -8.44 1.80
CA GLU A 32 -15.32 -8.65 1.89
C GLU A 32 -15.85 -8.23 3.28
N GLY A 33 -16.85 -7.36 3.29
CA GLY A 33 -17.46 -6.83 4.52
C GLY A 33 -16.73 -5.63 5.14
N ALA A 34 -15.62 -5.17 4.58
CA ALA A 34 -14.93 -3.95 5.01
C ALA A 34 -15.36 -2.72 4.20
N THR A 35 -15.18 -1.52 4.76
CA THR A 35 -15.29 -0.25 4.04
C THR A 35 -13.92 0.21 3.53
N ALA A 36 -13.92 1.20 2.63
CA ALA A 36 -12.67 1.79 2.14
C ALA A 36 -11.88 2.47 3.27
N GLU A 37 -12.56 3.12 4.21
CA GLU A 37 -11.93 3.74 5.39
C GLU A 37 -11.24 2.69 6.26
N GLN A 38 -11.87 1.54 6.47
CA GLN A 38 -11.27 0.42 7.21
C GLN A 38 -10.05 -0.16 6.49
N ALA A 39 -10.13 -0.33 5.17
CA ALA A 39 -8.99 -0.81 4.38
C ALA A 39 -7.81 0.18 4.35
N LEU A 40 -8.09 1.48 4.50
CA LEU A 40 -7.05 2.52 4.50
C LEU A 40 -6.36 2.69 5.87
N GLY A 41 -7.13 2.69 6.96
CA GLY A 41 -6.62 3.06 8.28
C GLY A 41 -6.97 2.08 9.41
N GLY A 42 -7.56 0.93 9.12
CA GLY A 42 -7.96 -0.06 10.13
C GLY A 42 -6.77 -0.82 10.73
N GLY A 43 -5.81 -1.22 9.90
CA GLY A 43 -4.68 -2.04 10.33
C GLY A 43 -5.04 -3.51 10.58
N GLU A 44 -4.15 -4.24 11.25
CA GLU A 44 -4.28 -5.66 11.63
C GLU A 44 -4.52 -6.65 10.46
N ASP A 45 -4.26 -6.24 9.22
CA ASP A 45 -4.37 -7.10 8.04
C ASP A 45 -3.22 -8.12 7.97
N TYR A 46 -2.01 -7.71 8.40
CA TYR A 46 -0.74 -8.46 8.28
C TYR A 46 -0.45 -8.94 6.85
N GLU A 47 -0.94 -8.19 5.86
CA GLU A 47 -0.64 -8.39 4.45
C GLU A 47 0.69 -7.70 4.07
N LEU A 48 1.27 -8.05 2.92
CA LEU A 48 2.52 -7.45 2.46
C LEU A 48 2.29 -6.34 1.43
N ALA A 49 2.87 -5.16 1.70
CA ALA A 49 2.98 -4.07 0.74
C ALA A 49 4.43 -3.96 0.21
N PHE A 50 4.59 -4.01 -1.11
CA PHE A 50 5.90 -3.91 -1.76
C PHE A 50 5.83 -3.16 -3.09
N SER A 51 6.99 -2.69 -3.54
CA SER A 51 7.18 -2.11 -4.86
C SER A 51 8.05 -3.03 -5.72
N ALA A 52 7.78 -3.07 -7.02
CA ALA A 52 8.58 -3.79 -8.00
C ALA A 52 8.71 -2.93 -9.27
N PRO A 53 9.90 -2.85 -9.89
CA PRO A 53 10.08 -2.09 -11.13
C PRO A 53 9.36 -2.75 -12.32
N ASP A 54 9.24 -4.07 -12.29
CA ASP A 54 8.50 -4.86 -13.27
C ASP A 54 7.37 -5.63 -12.56
N PRO A 55 6.11 -5.16 -12.65
CA PRO A 55 4.99 -5.82 -12.01
C PRO A 55 4.66 -7.18 -12.64
N ASP A 56 4.91 -7.37 -13.93
CA ASP A 56 4.61 -8.62 -14.63
C ASP A 56 5.61 -9.70 -14.21
N ALA A 57 6.89 -9.34 -14.03
CA ALA A 57 7.89 -10.23 -13.45
C ALA A 57 7.55 -10.62 -12.00
N ALA A 58 7.05 -9.69 -11.19
CA ALA A 58 6.60 -10.00 -9.83
C ALA A 58 5.42 -10.99 -9.83
N VAL A 59 4.41 -10.77 -10.67
CA VAL A 59 3.28 -11.69 -10.83
C VAL A 59 3.74 -13.07 -11.29
N ALA A 60 4.65 -13.14 -12.27
CA ALA A 60 5.22 -14.40 -12.74
C ALA A 60 5.97 -15.15 -11.64
N ALA A 61 6.75 -14.45 -10.80
CA ALA A 61 7.48 -15.04 -9.68
C ALA A 61 6.52 -15.61 -8.63
N PHE A 62 5.48 -14.88 -8.24
CA PHE A 62 4.46 -15.36 -7.29
C PHE A 62 3.72 -16.59 -7.84
N LYS A 63 3.35 -16.56 -9.13
CA LYS A 63 2.72 -17.70 -9.80
C LYS A 63 3.63 -18.93 -9.82
N ALA A 64 4.91 -18.76 -10.15
CA ALA A 64 5.89 -19.85 -10.17
C ALA A 64 6.11 -20.45 -8.77
N ALA A 65 6.02 -19.62 -7.73
CA ALA A 65 6.10 -20.05 -6.34
C ALA A 65 4.79 -20.65 -5.78
N GLY A 66 3.69 -20.68 -6.55
CA GLY A 66 2.39 -21.17 -6.08
C GLY A 66 1.70 -20.26 -5.06
N LEU A 67 2.07 -18.97 -5.02
CA LEU A 67 1.51 -17.98 -4.11
C LEU A 67 0.28 -17.29 -4.71
N ARG A 68 -0.56 -16.72 -3.84
CA ARG A 68 -1.64 -15.81 -4.27
C ARG A 68 -1.03 -14.64 -5.02
N LEU A 69 -1.58 -14.30 -6.19
CA LEU A 69 -1.04 -13.22 -7.01
C LEU A 69 -1.16 -11.87 -6.29
N PRO A 70 -0.13 -11.01 -6.36
CA PRO A 70 -0.18 -9.70 -5.76
C PRO A 70 -1.17 -8.81 -6.52
N VAL A 71 -1.84 -7.91 -5.79
CA VAL A 71 -2.75 -6.92 -6.37
C VAL A 71 -1.96 -5.64 -6.63
N ARG A 72 -1.95 -5.16 -7.87
CA ARG A 72 -1.36 -3.87 -8.20
C ARG A 72 -2.33 -2.75 -7.81
N VAL A 73 -1.89 -1.88 -6.91
CA VAL A 73 -2.71 -0.78 -6.36
C VAL A 73 -2.28 0.61 -6.84
N GLY A 74 -1.08 0.74 -7.40
CA GLY A 74 -0.54 2.04 -7.80
C GLY A 74 0.90 2.00 -8.29
N SER A 75 1.61 3.11 -8.07
CA SER A 75 3.02 3.30 -8.41
C SER A 75 3.73 4.25 -7.44
N CYS A 76 5.04 4.07 -7.28
CA CYS A 76 5.92 5.09 -6.72
C CYS A 76 6.18 6.19 -7.75
N THR A 77 6.35 7.43 -7.31
CA THR A 77 6.59 8.59 -8.19
C THR A 77 7.82 9.38 -7.77
N GLY A 78 8.30 10.25 -8.66
CA GLY A 78 9.49 11.07 -8.42
C GLY A 78 9.25 12.30 -7.53
N ASP A 79 7.98 12.70 -7.37
CA ASP A 79 7.61 13.79 -6.46
C ASP A 79 7.47 13.24 -5.04
N ARG A 80 8.42 13.56 -4.17
CA ARG A 80 8.53 12.98 -2.81
C ARG A 80 7.34 13.32 -1.90
N GLU A 81 6.69 14.45 -2.18
CA GLU A 81 5.56 14.94 -1.40
C GLU A 81 4.23 14.35 -1.89
N GLU A 82 4.23 13.62 -3.01
CA GLU A 82 3.00 13.09 -3.58
C GLU A 82 2.44 11.95 -2.72
N ARG A 83 1.21 12.15 -2.26
CA ARG A 83 0.34 11.15 -1.61
C ARG A 83 -1.03 11.24 -2.27
N ARG A 84 -1.25 10.42 -3.30
CA ARG A 84 -2.46 10.46 -4.11
C ARG A 84 -3.24 9.16 -4.05
N LEU A 85 -4.56 9.27 -3.94
CA LEU A 85 -5.52 8.17 -4.06
C LEU A 85 -6.65 8.57 -5.01
N ASP A 86 -6.78 7.89 -6.14
CA ASP A 86 -7.83 8.09 -7.15
C ASP A 86 -8.04 9.57 -7.53
N GLY A 87 -6.94 10.29 -7.77
CA GLY A 87 -6.95 11.72 -8.08
C GLY A 87 -7.10 12.65 -6.87
N GLY A 88 -7.51 12.14 -5.72
CA GLY A 88 -7.57 12.85 -4.43
C GLY A 88 -6.32 12.67 -3.58
N ARG A 89 -6.31 13.28 -2.39
CA ARG A 89 -5.21 13.14 -1.42
C ARG A 89 -5.33 11.81 -0.68
N LEU A 90 -4.21 11.10 -0.55
CA LEU A 90 -4.08 9.97 0.38
C LEU A 90 -3.66 10.54 1.74
N GLU A 91 -4.59 10.55 2.69
CA GLU A 91 -4.32 10.90 4.08
C GLU A 91 -3.56 9.76 4.77
N ALA A 92 -2.51 10.06 5.52
CA ALA A 92 -1.74 9.07 6.28
C ALA A 92 -2.48 8.65 7.56
N THR A 93 -3.62 7.98 7.38
CA THR A 93 -4.45 7.45 8.48
C THR A 93 -4.00 6.05 8.88
N GLY A 94 -4.05 5.76 10.18
CA GLY A 94 -3.77 4.45 10.73
C GLY A 94 -3.69 4.49 12.25
N TRP A 95 -3.28 3.39 12.85
CA TRP A 95 -3.08 3.27 14.28
C TRP A 95 -1.78 3.95 14.74
N GLU A 96 -1.86 4.71 15.84
CA GLU A 96 -0.72 5.23 16.60
C GLU A 96 -0.97 5.03 18.10
N HIS A 97 0.06 4.67 18.85
CA HIS A 97 -0.03 4.55 20.30
C HIS A 97 0.13 5.91 20.99
N ASP A 98 -0.72 6.19 21.97
CA ASP A 98 -0.76 7.48 22.70
C ASP A 98 0.15 7.54 23.95
N TRP A 99 1.18 6.70 24.07
CA TRP A 99 1.97 6.58 25.31
C TRP A 99 3.48 6.54 25.10
#